data_AF-A0A6A4ZGZ0-F1
#
_entry.id   AF-A0A6A4ZGZ0-F1
#
_cell.length_a   1.000
_cell.length_b   1.000
_cell.length_c   1.000
_cell.angle_alpha   90.00
_cell.angle_beta   90.00
_cell.angle_gamma   90.00
#
_symmetry.space_group_name_H-M   'P 1'
#
loop_
_entity.id
_entity.type
_entity.pdbx_description
1 polymer ?
#
loop_
_entity_poly.entity_id
_entity_poly.type
_entity_poly.pdbx_seq_one_letter_code
_entity_poly.pdbx_strand_id
1 'polypeptide(L)'
;PKGAYPDSSTVHVTNPASESWGTWKVFNVGNGKIALRGDAGNYLARCNGCAPGAAYPDQAFVHVSDWHDKGWAQWTCYDAGNGKIALQADTGKYLARCNNCIPGAAYVDQTFVHATDWHGTPWAQWKVVDLTPHNAPSPPKPYPVPVPQPVPQPVPQPVPQPQPQPQPVPQPVPAPYPAPVPHPVPVPPPYPGPPQPNPAYAPPPPYGPANG
;
A
#
# COMPACT_ATOMS: atom_id res chain seq x y z
N PRO A 1 -2.29 -20.03 1.61
CA PRO A 1 -2.48 -18.57 1.73
C PRO A 1 -1.23 -17.94 2.35
N LYS A 2 -0.79 -16.78 1.85
CA LYS A 2 0.37 -16.08 2.43
C LYS A 2 -0.10 -15.35 3.69
N GLY A 3 0.30 -15.85 4.87
CA GLY A 3 0.18 -15.09 6.11
C GLY A 3 1.12 -13.88 6.09
N ALA A 4 0.87 -12.89 6.95
CA ALA A 4 1.68 -11.69 7.07
C ALA A 4 3.11 -11.98 7.57
N TYR A 5 3.30 -13.12 8.24
CA TYR A 5 4.59 -13.58 8.75
C TYR A 5 4.83 -15.04 8.33
N PRO A 6 6.11 -15.45 8.18
CA PRO A 6 6.45 -16.82 7.81
C PRO A 6 6.11 -17.83 8.93
N ASP A 7 6.17 -17.41 10.20
CA ASP A 7 6.11 -18.32 11.35
C ASP A 7 4.71 -18.33 11.99
N SER A 8 3.71 -18.82 11.26
CA SER A 8 2.37 -19.06 11.81
C SER A 8 2.37 -20.22 12.80
N SER A 9 1.73 -20.07 13.95
CA SER A 9 1.57 -21.17 14.91
C SER A 9 0.52 -22.16 14.42
N THR A 10 0.90 -23.44 14.33
CA THR A 10 0.02 -24.54 13.94
C THR A 10 0.17 -25.71 14.90
N VAL A 11 -0.83 -26.61 14.93
CA VAL A 11 -0.89 -27.72 15.89
C VAL A 11 -0.76 -29.03 15.12
N HIS A 12 0.46 -29.56 15.03
CA HIS A 12 0.72 -30.81 14.31
C HIS A 12 1.89 -31.64 14.88
N VAL A 13 2.67 -31.06 15.81
CA VAL A 13 3.78 -31.75 16.48
C VAL A 13 3.22 -32.84 17.39
N THR A 14 3.70 -34.07 17.22
CA THR A 14 3.25 -35.21 18.03
C THR A 14 4.28 -35.65 19.06
N ASN A 15 5.57 -35.38 18.81
CA ASN A 15 6.64 -35.65 19.76
C ASN A 15 7.54 -34.41 19.97
N PRO A 16 7.27 -33.60 21.00
CA PRO A 16 8.04 -32.37 21.25
C PRO A 16 9.49 -32.65 21.67
N ALA A 17 9.84 -33.87 22.06
CA ALA A 17 11.24 -34.22 22.40
C ALA A 17 12.15 -34.32 21.17
N SER A 18 11.59 -34.60 19.98
CA SER A 18 12.34 -34.76 18.72
C SER A 18 12.14 -33.61 17.72
N GLU A 19 11.19 -32.71 17.98
CA GLU A 19 10.76 -31.65 17.05
C GLU A 19 10.91 -30.27 17.72
N SER A 20 12.06 -29.60 17.51
CA SER A 20 12.40 -28.35 18.22
C SER A 20 11.41 -27.21 17.97
N TRP A 21 10.76 -27.16 16.80
CA TRP A 21 9.73 -26.17 16.47
C TRP A 21 8.46 -26.27 17.32
N GLY A 22 8.27 -27.40 18.03
CA GLY A 22 7.19 -27.58 19.01
C GLY A 22 7.59 -27.23 20.45
N THR A 23 8.84 -26.85 20.69
CA THR A 23 9.37 -26.55 22.03
C THR A 23 9.40 -25.05 22.28
N TRP A 24 9.20 -24.66 23.55
CA TRP A 24 9.12 -23.26 23.95
C TRP A 24 9.98 -23.00 25.16
N LYS A 25 10.80 -21.94 25.12
CA LYS A 25 11.38 -21.39 26.33
C LYS A 25 10.36 -20.45 26.98
N VAL A 26 9.97 -20.78 28.20
CA VAL A 26 8.98 -20.01 28.98
C VAL A 26 9.69 -18.94 29.80
N PHE A 27 9.20 -17.71 29.73
CA PHE A 27 9.65 -16.59 30.55
C PHE A 27 8.50 -16.13 31.45
N ASN A 28 8.79 -15.93 32.74
CA ASN A 28 7.85 -15.33 33.67
C ASN A 28 7.83 -13.82 33.45
N VAL A 29 6.67 -13.29 33.05
CA VAL A 29 6.46 -11.85 32.83
C VAL A 29 6.06 -11.14 34.14
N GLY A 30 5.58 -11.90 35.13
CA GLY A 30 4.97 -11.39 36.35
C GLY A 30 3.44 -11.29 36.23
N ASN A 31 2.76 -11.06 37.35
CA ASN A 31 1.30 -10.89 37.42
C ASN A 31 0.49 -12.04 36.76
N GLY A 32 0.99 -13.28 36.88
CA GLY A 32 0.35 -14.47 36.28
C GLY A 32 0.50 -14.57 34.76
N LYS A 33 1.36 -13.76 34.14
CA LYS A 33 1.61 -13.79 32.70
C LYS A 33 2.92 -14.50 32.36
N ILE A 34 2.95 -15.10 31.17
CA ILE A 34 4.12 -15.73 30.58
C ILE A 34 4.36 -15.22 29.15
N ALA A 35 5.61 -15.33 28.71
CA ALA A 35 6.00 -15.18 27.31
C ALA A 35 6.61 -16.49 26.82
N LEU A 36 6.26 -16.89 25.59
CA LEU A 36 6.68 -18.15 24.99
C LEU A 36 7.61 -17.86 23.82
N ARG A 37 8.89 -18.21 23.96
CA ARG A 37 9.89 -18.01 22.92
C ARG A 37 10.07 -19.31 22.12
N GLY A 38 9.89 -19.22 20.81
CA GLY A 38 10.18 -20.34 19.89
C GLY A 38 11.68 -20.55 19.68
N ASP A 39 12.03 -21.60 18.94
CA ASP A 39 13.41 -21.97 18.64
C ASP A 39 14.16 -20.93 17.78
N ALA A 40 13.46 -20.24 16.89
CA ALA A 40 13.97 -19.10 16.12
C ALA A 40 14.22 -17.83 16.96
N GLY A 41 13.84 -17.84 18.25
CA GLY A 41 14.13 -16.77 19.18
C GLY A 41 13.11 -15.62 19.23
N ASN A 42 12.07 -15.65 18.38
CA ASN A 42 10.91 -14.77 18.48
C ASN A 42 9.87 -15.33 19.46
N TYR A 43 8.92 -14.50 19.86
CA TYR A 43 7.87 -14.78 20.84
C TYR A 43 6.52 -15.01 20.16
N LEU A 44 5.78 -16.00 20.67
CA LEU A 44 4.39 -16.25 20.30
C LEU A 44 3.51 -15.06 20.67
N ALA A 45 2.79 -14.53 19.70
CA ALA A 45 1.96 -13.36 19.89
C ALA A 45 0.66 -13.45 19.07
N ARG A 46 -0.39 -12.84 19.60
CA ARG A 46 -1.64 -12.58 18.87
C ARG A 46 -1.37 -11.57 17.75
N CYS A 47 -1.98 -11.81 16.61
CA CYS A 47 -1.83 -11.04 15.40
C CYS A 47 -3.20 -10.84 14.75
N ASN A 48 -3.67 -9.59 14.72
CA ASN A 48 -4.97 -9.24 14.15
C ASN A 48 -4.87 -8.99 12.65
N GLY A 49 -5.69 -9.67 11.85
CA GLY A 49 -5.73 -9.51 10.39
C GLY A 49 -4.54 -10.12 9.64
N CYS A 50 -3.69 -10.90 10.32
CA CYS A 50 -2.44 -11.39 9.76
C CYS A 50 -2.60 -12.61 8.84
N ALA A 51 -3.79 -13.19 8.74
CA ALA A 51 -4.12 -14.27 7.83
C ALA A 51 -5.35 -13.89 6.99
N PRO A 52 -5.15 -13.31 5.79
CA PRO A 52 -6.24 -12.97 4.89
C PRO A 52 -7.08 -14.22 4.54
N GLY A 53 -8.40 -14.10 4.68
CA GLY A 53 -9.35 -15.20 4.42
C GLY A 53 -9.48 -16.21 5.55
N ALA A 54 -8.88 -15.97 6.72
CA ALA A 54 -9.10 -16.78 7.90
C ALA A 54 -10.51 -16.58 8.50
N ALA A 55 -11.03 -17.62 9.15
CA ALA A 55 -12.34 -17.61 9.82
C ALA A 55 -12.42 -16.60 10.99
N TYR A 56 -11.27 -16.29 11.60
CA TYR A 56 -11.16 -15.34 12.71
C TYR A 56 -10.05 -14.31 12.45
N PRO A 57 -10.19 -13.07 12.95
CA PRO A 57 -9.20 -12.03 12.70
C PRO A 57 -7.93 -12.22 13.55
N ASP A 58 -8.03 -12.81 14.74
CA ASP A 58 -6.92 -12.95 15.69
C ASP A 58 -6.24 -14.32 15.57
N GLN A 59 -5.10 -14.37 14.88
CA GLN A 59 -4.26 -15.57 14.75
C GLN A 59 -3.01 -15.49 15.62
N ALA A 60 -2.41 -16.63 15.97
CA ALA A 60 -1.14 -16.67 16.69
C ALA A 60 0.06 -16.87 15.74
N PHE A 61 1.09 -16.05 15.90
CA PHE A 61 2.33 -16.08 15.12
C PHE A 61 3.55 -15.90 16.03
N VAL A 62 4.69 -16.47 15.64
CA VAL A 62 5.97 -16.33 16.36
C VAL A 62 6.82 -15.26 15.68
N HIS A 63 6.52 -13.99 15.95
CA HIS A 63 7.09 -12.87 15.17
C HIS A 63 7.56 -11.68 16.01
N VAL A 64 7.22 -11.65 17.30
CA VAL A 64 7.62 -10.54 18.18
C VAL A 64 9.04 -10.81 18.68
N SER A 65 9.98 -9.92 18.43
CA SER A 65 11.38 -10.10 18.87
C SER A 65 11.59 -9.77 20.35
N ASP A 66 10.73 -8.91 20.91
CA ASP A 66 10.78 -8.47 22.31
C ASP A 66 9.36 -8.24 22.85
N TRP A 67 8.95 -9.00 23.87
CA TRP A 67 7.61 -8.96 24.46
C TRP A 67 7.40 -7.81 25.46
N HIS A 68 8.46 -7.10 25.86
CA HIS A 68 8.30 -5.93 26.75
C HIS A 68 7.38 -4.90 26.09
N ASP A 69 6.42 -4.41 26.87
CA ASP A 69 5.35 -3.46 26.48
C ASP A 69 4.44 -3.91 25.33
N LYS A 70 4.47 -5.20 24.95
CA LYS A 70 3.62 -5.77 23.90
C LYS A 70 2.65 -6.77 24.50
N GLY A 71 1.52 -6.25 24.98
CA GLY A 71 0.49 -7.07 25.65
C GLY A 71 0.02 -8.26 24.82
N TRP A 72 -0.01 -8.15 23.49
CA TRP A 72 -0.38 -9.23 22.57
C TRP A 72 0.65 -10.37 22.48
N ALA A 73 1.85 -10.20 23.04
CA ALA A 73 2.87 -11.24 23.20
C ALA A 73 2.98 -11.79 24.64
N GLN A 74 2.12 -11.31 25.55
CA GLN A 74 2.07 -11.72 26.95
C GLN A 74 0.76 -12.44 27.23
N TRP A 75 0.86 -13.67 27.73
CA TRP A 75 -0.29 -14.55 27.91
C TRP A 75 -0.58 -14.72 29.38
N THR A 76 -1.79 -14.36 29.84
CA THR A 76 -2.21 -14.74 31.19
C THR A 76 -2.37 -16.25 31.22
N CYS A 77 -1.68 -16.92 32.14
CA CYS A 77 -1.69 -18.36 32.26
C CYS A 77 -2.65 -18.79 33.37
N TYR A 78 -3.61 -19.64 33.02
CA TYR A 78 -4.53 -20.27 33.97
C TYR A 78 -4.24 -21.76 34.06
N ASP A 79 -4.21 -22.30 35.28
CA ASP A 79 -4.20 -23.74 35.49
C ASP A 79 -5.58 -24.32 35.14
N ALA A 80 -5.62 -25.17 34.10
CA ALA A 80 -6.83 -25.84 33.66
C ALA A 80 -7.00 -27.22 34.31
N GLY A 81 -6.12 -27.58 35.25
CA GLY A 81 -6.07 -28.87 35.91
C GLY A 81 -5.48 -29.97 35.03
N ASN A 82 -5.15 -31.11 35.66
CA ASN A 82 -4.65 -32.31 34.97
C ASN A 82 -3.42 -32.05 34.06
N GLY A 83 -2.53 -31.14 34.49
CA GLY A 83 -1.33 -30.77 33.73
C GLY A 83 -1.62 -29.97 32.45
N LYS A 84 -2.79 -29.33 32.36
CA LYS A 84 -3.15 -28.44 31.26
C LYS A 84 -3.18 -26.99 31.70
N ILE A 85 -2.98 -26.09 30.75
CA ILE A 85 -3.11 -24.64 30.94
C ILE A 85 -4.07 -24.05 29.91
N ALA A 86 -4.65 -22.90 30.24
CA ALA A 86 -5.28 -22.01 29.28
C ALA A 86 -4.47 -20.71 29.18
N LEU A 87 -4.36 -20.16 27.96
CA LEU A 87 -3.57 -18.97 27.67
C LEU A 87 -4.51 -17.87 27.18
N GLN A 88 -4.68 -16.82 27.98
CA GLN A 88 -5.51 -15.67 27.62
C GLN A 88 -4.65 -14.55 27.02
N ALA A 89 -5.07 -14.01 25.88
CA ALA A 89 -4.45 -12.85 25.26
C ALA A 89 -4.90 -11.54 25.93
N ASP A 90 -4.28 -10.44 25.51
CA ASP A 90 -4.65 -9.06 25.83
C ASP A 90 -6.11 -8.70 25.49
N THR A 91 -6.75 -9.40 24.55
CA THR A 91 -8.17 -9.22 24.20
C THR A 91 -9.14 -9.90 25.17
N GLY A 92 -8.64 -10.67 26.15
CA GLY A 92 -9.47 -11.48 27.04
C GLY A 92 -9.94 -12.81 26.45
N LYS A 93 -9.70 -13.05 25.15
CA LYS A 93 -9.94 -14.34 24.49
C LYS A 93 -8.76 -15.29 24.67
N TYR A 94 -9.00 -16.57 24.46
CA TYR A 94 -8.05 -17.65 24.71
C TYR A 94 -7.45 -18.20 23.42
N LEU A 95 -6.15 -18.53 23.51
CA LEU A 95 -5.41 -19.27 22.50
C LEU A 95 -6.03 -20.66 22.33
N ALA A 96 -6.44 -20.99 21.12
CA ALA A 96 -7.21 -22.19 20.84
C ALA A 96 -6.88 -22.76 19.45
N ARG A 97 -6.95 -24.09 19.35
CA ARG A 97 -6.86 -24.81 18.06
C ARG A 97 -8.12 -24.54 17.25
N CYS A 98 -7.93 -24.19 15.99
CA CYS A 98 -8.95 -23.94 15.00
C CYS A 98 -8.76 -24.90 13.84
N ASN A 99 -9.74 -25.76 13.58
CA ASN A 99 -9.68 -26.74 12.51
C ASN A 99 -10.26 -26.16 11.21
N ASN A 100 -9.50 -26.28 10.14
CA ASN A 100 -9.82 -25.83 8.78
C ASN A 100 -10.21 -24.34 8.69
N CYS A 101 -9.64 -23.51 9.56
CA CYS A 101 -9.99 -22.09 9.67
C CYS A 101 -9.26 -21.19 8.67
N ILE A 102 -8.33 -21.75 7.91
CA ILE A 102 -7.64 -21.08 6.82
C ILE A 102 -7.74 -21.95 5.56
N PRO A 103 -8.52 -21.54 4.54
CA PRO A 103 -8.64 -22.29 3.29
C PRO A 103 -7.27 -22.48 2.61
N GLY A 104 -6.91 -23.73 2.33
CA GLY A 104 -5.66 -24.10 1.66
C GLY A 104 -4.38 -23.90 2.50
N ALA A 105 -4.50 -23.85 3.83
CA ALA A 105 -3.32 -23.91 4.70
C ALA A 105 -2.61 -25.28 4.64
N ALA A 106 -1.30 -25.27 4.87
CA ALA A 106 -0.48 -26.48 4.85
C ALA A 106 -0.87 -27.49 5.94
N TYR A 107 -1.35 -26.99 7.09
CA TYR A 107 -1.87 -27.79 8.18
C TYR A 107 -3.31 -27.39 8.46
N VAL A 108 -4.18 -28.37 8.71
CA VAL A 108 -5.61 -28.14 8.97
C VAL A 108 -5.86 -27.56 10.36
N ASP A 109 -4.95 -27.77 11.30
CA ASP A 109 -5.06 -27.24 12.66
C ASP A 109 -4.12 -26.05 12.85
N GLN A 110 -4.71 -24.88 13.00
CA GLN A 110 -3.97 -23.63 13.26
C GLN A 110 -4.32 -23.07 14.63
N THR A 111 -3.46 -22.21 15.15
CA THR A 111 -3.67 -21.60 16.47
C THR A 111 -4.25 -20.19 16.30
N PHE A 112 -5.41 -19.95 16.91
CA PHE A 112 -6.11 -18.67 16.88
C PHE A 112 -6.39 -18.18 18.31
N VAL A 113 -6.76 -16.90 18.45
CA VAL A 113 -7.22 -16.32 19.71
C VAL A 113 -8.71 -15.97 19.57
N HIS A 114 -9.56 -16.99 19.68
CA HIS A 114 -10.99 -16.85 19.37
C HIS A 114 -11.92 -17.43 20.44
N ALA A 115 -11.43 -18.34 21.27
CA ALA A 115 -12.25 -18.92 22.35
C ALA A 115 -12.55 -17.85 23.41
N THR A 116 -13.80 -17.77 23.86
CA THR A 116 -14.24 -16.82 24.90
C THR A 116 -14.21 -17.41 26.30
N ASP A 117 -14.15 -18.75 26.40
CA ASP A 117 -14.03 -19.50 27.65
C ASP A 117 -13.22 -20.77 27.39
N TRP A 118 -12.47 -21.25 28.39
CA TRP A 118 -11.65 -22.46 28.32
C TRP A 118 -12.24 -23.64 29.11
N HIS A 119 -13.11 -23.41 30.10
CA HIS A 119 -13.58 -24.47 31.00
C HIS A 119 -14.33 -25.58 30.23
N GLY A 120 -15.18 -25.19 29.29
CA GLY A 120 -15.91 -26.11 28.40
C GLY A 120 -15.29 -26.30 27.02
N THR A 121 -14.07 -25.81 26.79
CA THR A 121 -13.48 -25.70 25.45
C THR A 121 -12.15 -26.45 25.40
N PRO A 122 -12.14 -27.78 25.16
CA PRO A 122 -10.92 -28.59 25.21
C PRO A 122 -9.83 -28.13 24.25
N TRP A 123 -10.20 -27.57 23.09
CA TRP A 123 -9.24 -27.05 22.10
C TRP A 123 -8.61 -25.71 22.51
N ALA A 124 -9.01 -25.11 23.63
CA ALA A 124 -8.35 -23.97 24.26
C ALA A 124 -7.53 -24.36 25.52
N GLN A 125 -7.42 -25.66 25.80
CA GLN A 125 -6.63 -26.21 26.90
C GLN A 125 -5.40 -26.94 26.34
N TRP A 126 -4.22 -26.56 26.81
CA TRP A 126 -2.94 -27.03 26.30
C TRP A 126 -2.25 -27.90 27.34
N LYS A 127 -1.94 -29.15 26.98
CA LYS A 127 -1.13 -30.02 27.85
C LYS A 127 0.29 -29.47 27.93
N VAL A 128 0.79 -29.31 29.15
CA VAL A 128 2.18 -28.95 29.39
C VAL A 128 2.99 -30.22 29.58
N VAL A 129 4.11 -30.34 28.87
CA VAL A 129 5.09 -31.40 29.05
C VAL A 129 6.39 -30.73 29.45
N ASP A 130 6.88 -31.02 30.66
CA ASP A 130 8.19 -30.58 31.09
C ASP A 130 9.24 -31.47 30.43
N LEU A 131 10.22 -30.83 29.80
CA LEU A 131 11.28 -31.49 29.05
C LEU A 131 12.65 -31.21 29.70
N THR A 132 12.69 -30.71 30.94
CA THR A 132 13.93 -30.46 31.69
C THR A 132 14.51 -31.72 32.36
N PRO A 133 15.87 -31.86 32.43
CA PRO A 133 16.87 -31.04 31.76
C PRO A 133 16.86 -31.33 30.27
N HIS A 134 16.50 -30.33 29.48
CA HIS A 134 16.59 -30.45 28.05
C HIS A 134 18.08 -30.38 27.74
N ASN A 135 18.66 -31.47 27.24
CA ASN A 135 19.69 -31.33 26.23
C ASN A 135 19.02 -30.49 25.15
N ALA A 136 19.20 -29.17 25.20
CA ALA A 136 18.64 -28.28 24.21
C ALA A 136 19.07 -28.87 22.87
N PRO A 137 18.14 -29.24 21.97
CA PRO A 137 18.54 -29.63 20.63
C PRO A 137 19.47 -28.54 20.12
N SER A 138 20.63 -28.94 19.58
CA SER A 138 21.61 -28.01 19.04
C SER A 138 20.87 -26.92 18.28
N PRO A 139 21.19 -25.64 18.51
CA PRO A 139 20.44 -24.54 17.90
C PRO A 139 20.24 -24.86 16.42
N PRO A 140 19.00 -24.76 15.89
CA PRO A 140 18.75 -25.03 14.49
C PRO A 140 19.78 -24.26 13.68
N LYS A 141 20.44 -24.95 12.75
CA LYS A 141 21.48 -24.35 11.90
C LYS A 141 20.89 -23.03 11.38
N PRO A 142 21.57 -21.87 11.59
CA PRO A 142 21.02 -20.59 11.20
C PRO A 142 20.47 -20.72 9.78
N TYR A 143 19.21 -20.33 9.57
CA TYR A 143 18.67 -20.22 8.21
C TYR A 143 19.72 -19.46 7.40
N PRO A 144 20.11 -19.95 6.21
CA PRO A 144 21.11 -19.25 5.40
C PRO A 144 20.63 -17.82 5.25
N VAL A 145 21.43 -16.88 5.80
CA VAL A 145 21.19 -15.46 5.61
C VAL A 145 21.02 -15.27 4.11
N PRO A 146 19.91 -14.67 3.64
CA PRO A 146 19.74 -14.43 2.21
C PRO A 146 21.02 -13.81 1.69
N VAL A 147 21.70 -14.50 0.78
CA VAL A 147 22.94 -13.99 0.19
C VAL A 147 22.58 -12.62 -0.36
N PRO A 148 23.28 -11.54 0.04
CA PRO A 148 22.98 -10.21 -0.47
C PRO A 148 22.87 -10.31 -1.98
N GLN A 149 21.71 -9.94 -2.53
CA GLN A 149 21.56 -9.92 -3.98
C GLN A 149 22.70 -9.06 -4.54
N PRO A 150 23.34 -9.48 -5.64
CA PRO A 150 24.35 -8.67 -6.29
C PRO A 150 23.80 -7.25 -6.47
N VAL A 151 24.52 -6.27 -5.94
CA VAL A 151 24.16 -4.86 -6.10
C VAL A 151 23.97 -4.65 -7.61
N PRO A 152 22.80 -4.15 -8.06
CA PRO A 152 22.58 -3.89 -9.47
C PRO A 152 23.75 -3.08 -10.02
N GLN A 153 24.41 -3.57 -11.07
CA GLN A 153 25.49 -2.83 -11.69
C GLN A 153 24.96 -1.45 -12.12
N PRO A 154 25.74 -0.38 -11.92
CA PRO A 154 25.37 0.95 -12.41
C PRO A 154 24.99 0.85 -13.88
N VAL A 155 23.77 1.24 -14.20
CA VAL A 155 23.31 1.32 -15.59
C VAL A 155 24.23 2.32 -16.31
N PRO A 156 24.80 1.99 -17.48
CA PRO A 156 25.60 2.95 -18.24
C PRO A 156 24.83 4.25 -18.42
N GLN A 157 25.45 5.38 -18.08
CA GLN A 157 24.82 6.68 -18.27
C GLN A 157 24.47 6.86 -19.75
N PRO A 158 23.27 7.39 -20.07
CA PRO A 158 22.91 7.74 -21.42
C PRO A 158 23.99 8.64 -22.03
N VAL A 159 24.49 8.26 -23.21
CA VAL A 159 25.42 9.08 -23.96
C VAL A 159 24.75 10.43 -24.24
N PRO A 160 25.41 11.58 -23.97
CA PRO A 160 24.83 12.89 -24.26
C PRO A 160 24.35 12.95 -25.70
N GLN A 161 23.08 13.28 -25.92
CA GLN A 161 22.56 13.49 -27.27
C GLN A 161 23.34 14.65 -27.92
N PRO A 162 23.66 14.55 -29.23
CA PRO A 162 24.25 15.65 -29.97
C PRO A 162 23.42 16.92 -29.80
N GLN A 163 24.04 18.03 -29.44
CA GLN A 163 23.34 19.31 -29.36
C GLN A 163 22.75 19.67 -30.74
N PRO A 164 21.50 20.16 -30.80
CA PRO A 164 20.92 20.68 -32.02
C PRO A 164 21.86 21.71 -32.66
N GLN A 165 22.11 21.61 -33.96
CA GLN A 165 22.85 22.65 -34.67
C GLN A 165 22.12 23.99 -34.53
N PRO A 166 22.86 25.10 -34.33
CA PRO A 166 22.27 26.43 -34.30
C PRO A 166 21.42 26.68 -35.56
N GLN A 167 20.19 27.16 -35.36
CA GLN A 167 19.35 27.56 -36.49
C GLN A 167 20.02 28.71 -37.25
N PRO A 168 19.91 28.74 -38.59
CA PRO A 168 20.37 29.87 -39.40
C PRO A 168 19.75 31.17 -38.88
N VAL A 169 20.60 32.19 -38.72
CA VAL A 169 20.16 33.53 -38.31
C VAL A 169 19.20 34.07 -39.38
N PRO A 170 17.99 34.54 -39.02
CA PRO A 170 17.07 35.14 -39.98
C PRO A 170 17.75 36.28 -40.73
N GLN A 171 17.58 36.33 -42.06
CA GLN A 171 18.09 37.44 -42.85
C GLN A 171 17.41 38.75 -42.44
N PRO A 172 18.14 39.89 -42.47
CA PRO A 172 17.55 41.19 -42.21
C PRO A 172 16.35 41.45 -43.12
N VAL A 173 15.23 41.84 -42.52
CA VAL A 173 14.04 42.23 -43.26
C VAL A 173 14.36 43.53 -44.03
N PRO A 174 14.04 43.63 -45.32
CA PRO A 174 14.24 44.87 -46.08
C PRO A 174 13.58 46.06 -45.39
N ALA A 175 14.25 47.21 -45.41
CA ALA A 175 13.70 48.44 -44.84
C ALA A 175 12.36 48.80 -45.52
N PRO A 176 11.37 49.29 -44.75
CA PRO A 176 10.08 49.69 -45.31
C PRO A 176 10.28 50.80 -46.35
N TYR A 177 9.49 50.72 -47.43
CA TYR A 177 9.47 51.75 -48.46
C TYR A 177 9.08 53.12 -47.85
N PRO A 178 9.68 54.23 -48.28
CA PRO A 178 9.29 55.56 -47.83
C PRO A 178 7.79 55.80 -48.09
N ALA A 179 7.13 56.45 -47.12
CA ALA A 179 5.72 56.81 -47.27
C ALA A 179 5.52 57.75 -48.48
N PRO A 180 4.42 57.61 -49.23
CA PRO A 180 4.09 58.53 -50.31
C PRO A 180 3.98 59.96 -49.79
N VAL A 181 4.55 60.92 -50.53
CA VAL A 181 4.45 62.34 -50.21
C VAL A 181 2.98 62.77 -50.35
N PRO A 182 2.39 63.49 -49.38
CA PRO A 182 1.01 63.96 -49.49
C PRO A 182 0.81 64.81 -50.75
N HIS A 183 -0.24 64.50 -51.51
CA HIS A 183 -0.66 65.35 -52.62
C HIS A 183 -1.24 66.67 -52.08
N PRO A 184 -1.01 67.80 -52.76
CA PRO A 184 -1.59 69.08 -52.37
C PRO A 184 -3.12 68.99 -52.34
N VAL A 185 -3.73 69.52 -51.28
CA VAL A 185 -5.18 69.57 -51.14
C VAL A 185 -5.75 70.55 -52.18
N PRO A 186 -6.76 70.16 -52.98
CA PRO A 186 -7.41 71.08 -53.91
C PRO A 186 -8.00 72.29 -53.18
N VAL A 187 -7.76 73.49 -53.71
CA VAL A 187 -8.35 74.73 -53.19
C VAL A 187 -9.87 74.68 -53.41
N PRO A 188 -10.70 74.95 -52.38
CA PRO A 188 -12.14 74.93 -52.55
C PRO A 188 -12.60 76.00 -53.55
N PRO A 189 -13.62 75.71 -54.37
CA PRO A 189 -14.16 76.67 -55.32
C PRO A 189 -14.78 77.88 -54.60
N PRO A 190 -14.79 79.06 -55.23
CA PRO A 190 -15.43 80.25 -54.67
C PRO A 190 -16.94 80.00 -54.46
N TYR A 191 -17.45 80.58 -53.38
CA TYR A 191 -18.83 80.41 -52.92
C TYR A 191 -19.86 80.84 -54.00
N PRO A 192 -20.96 80.09 -54.20
CA PRO A 192 -22.00 80.49 -55.15
C PRO A 192 -22.62 81.84 -54.77
N GLY A 193 -22.76 82.72 -55.76
CA GLY A 193 -23.51 83.97 -55.62
C GLY A 193 -25.00 83.73 -55.33
N PRO A 194 -25.73 84.76 -54.88
CA PRO A 194 -27.11 84.62 -54.43
C PRO A 194 -28.06 84.10 -55.54
N PRO A 195 -29.09 83.33 -55.18
CA PRO A 195 -29.94 82.61 -56.12
C PRO A 195 -30.79 83.56 -56.99
N GLN A 196 -30.86 83.27 -58.29
CA GLN A 196 -31.81 83.91 -59.20
C GLN A 196 -33.23 83.31 -59.06
N PRO A 197 -34.30 84.09 -59.27
CA PRO A 197 -35.67 83.60 -59.25
C PRO A 197 -35.97 82.62 -60.40
N ASN A 198 -36.67 81.54 -60.07
CA ASN A 198 -37.01 80.41 -60.93
C ASN A 198 -38.09 80.78 -61.98
N PRO A 199 -37.86 80.60 -63.29
CA PRO A 199 -38.93 80.65 -64.29
C PRO A 199 -39.70 79.32 -64.32
N ALA A 200 -41.02 79.44 -64.41
CA ALA A 200 -41.99 78.36 -64.29
C ALA A 200 -41.87 77.26 -65.38
N TYR A 201 -41.99 76.03 -64.89
CA TYR A 201 -42.58 74.82 -65.49
C TYR A 201 -43.01 74.83 -66.96
N ALA A 202 -42.59 73.78 -67.68
CA ALA A 202 -43.40 73.13 -68.72
C ALA A 202 -43.33 71.59 -68.56
N PRO A 203 -44.46 70.86 -68.55
CA PRO A 203 -44.52 69.41 -68.33
C PRO A 203 -44.18 68.56 -69.58
N PRO A 204 -43.74 67.30 -69.38
CA PRO A 204 -43.19 66.42 -70.42
C PRO A 204 -44.27 65.68 -71.24
N PRO A 205 -43.99 65.30 -72.50
CA PRO A 205 -44.83 64.37 -73.24
C PRO A 205 -44.55 62.89 -72.87
N PRO A 206 -45.55 62.00 -73.03
CA PRO A 206 -45.58 60.69 -72.39
C PRO A 206 -44.95 59.54 -73.21
N TYR A 207 -44.59 58.52 -72.44
CA TYR A 207 -43.97 57.24 -72.79
C TYR A 207 -44.68 56.43 -73.89
N GLY A 208 -43.87 55.77 -74.73
CA GLY A 208 -44.25 54.62 -75.55
C GLY A 208 -43.60 53.32 -75.03
N PRO A 209 -44.25 52.15 -75.16
CA PRO A 209 -44.01 51.00 -74.29
C PRO A 209 -42.99 49.97 -74.81
N ALA A 210 -42.54 49.17 -73.84
CA ALA A 210 -41.63 48.03 -73.94
C ALA A 210 -42.21 46.85 -74.72
N ASN A 211 -41.34 46.13 -75.44
CA ASN A 211 -41.60 44.78 -75.92
C ASN A 211 -40.67 43.80 -75.19
N GLY A 212 -41.24 42.67 -74.78
CA GLY A 212 -40.57 41.55 -74.15
C GLY A 212 -39.97 40.56 -75.14
#